data_AF-A0A2V9GEQ4-F1
#
_entry.id   AF-A0A2V9GEQ4-F1
#
_cell.length_a   1.000
_cell.length_b   1.000
_cell.length_c   1.000
_cell.angle_alpha   90.00
_cell.angle_beta   90.00
_cell.angle_gamma   90.00
#
_symmetry.space_group_name_H-M   'P 1'
#
loop_
_entity.id
_entity.type
_entity.pdbx_description
1 polymer ?
#
loop_
_entity_poly.entity_id
_entity_poly.type
_entity_poly.pdbx_seq_one_letter_code
_entity_poly.pdbx_strand_id
1 'polypeptide(L)' 'REEAVLMDPPLSTVRVHKEEIGETCMKMLLERLHHPRMTFSQRILPTEFVIRGTVRHL' A
#
# COMPACT_ATOMS: atom_id res chain seq x y z
N ARG A 1 0.23 0.42 11.23
CA ARG A 1 0.26 1.66 12.04
C ARG A 1 0.17 1.25 13.50
N GLU A 2 0.97 1.88 14.35
CA GLU A 2 0.99 1.62 15.79
C GLU A 2 -0.39 1.83 16.43
N GLU A 3 -1.17 2.80 15.90
CA GLU A 3 -2.56 3.07 16.28
C GLU A 3 -3.47 1.83 16.34
N ALA A 4 -3.29 0.87 15.42
CA ALA A 4 -4.12 -0.34 15.37
C ALA A 4 -3.84 -1.32 16.52
N VAL A 5 -2.68 -1.20 17.17
CA VAL A 5 -2.27 -2.01 18.32
C VAL A 5 -2.72 -1.37 19.64
N LEU A 6 -3.04 -0.07 19.64
CA LEU A 6 -3.53 0.67 20.81
C LEU A 6 -5.01 0.40 21.13
N MET A 7 -5.73 -0.29 20.25
CA MET A 7 -7.12 -0.70 20.47
C MET A 7 -7.20 -2.02 21.22
N ASP A 8 -8.27 -2.22 21.98
CA ASP A 8 -8.58 -3.48 22.66
C ASP A 8 -9.97 -4.01 22.23
N PRO A 9 -10.06 -5.11 21.46
CA PRO A 9 -8.94 -5.88 20.93
C PRO A 9 -8.22 -5.16 19.77
N PRO A 10 -6.95 -5.47 19.49
CA PRO A 10 -6.21 -4.85 18.39
C PRO A 10 -6.89 -5.03 17.03
N LEU A 11 -6.96 -3.98 16.23
CA LEU A 11 -7.78 -3.90 15.03
C LEU A 11 -7.15 -4.62 13.83
N SER A 12 -7.84 -5.61 13.27
CA SER A 12 -7.50 -6.22 11.97
C SER A 12 -7.76 -5.24 10.83
N THR A 13 -6.93 -5.24 9.80
CA THR A 13 -7.04 -4.27 8.69
C THR A 13 -6.36 -4.76 7.42
N VAL A 14 -6.66 -4.12 6.30
CA VAL A 14 -5.89 -4.28 5.06
C VAL A 14 -4.76 -3.23 5.05
N ARG A 15 -3.52 -3.70 5.00
CA ARG A 15 -2.33 -2.84 4.94
C ARG A 15 -2.15 -2.31 3.52
N VAL A 16 -1.96 -1.00 3.42
CA VAL A 16 -1.57 -0.30 2.20
C VAL A 16 -0.11 0.12 2.32
N HIS A 17 0.75 -0.34 1.41
CA HIS A 17 2.19 -0.07 1.39
C HIS A 17 2.47 1.32 0.81
N LYS A 18 2.30 2.36 1.64
CA LYS A 18 2.37 3.76 1.20
C LYS A 18 3.75 4.14 0.66
N GLU A 19 4.79 3.61 1.28
CA GLU A 19 6.18 3.84 0.91
C GLU A 19 6.47 3.28 -0.50
N GLU A 20 6.02 2.04 -0.77
CA GLU A 20 6.15 1.40 -2.08
C GLU A 20 5.33 2.11 -3.16
N ILE A 21 4.12 2.58 -2.82
CA ILE A 21 3.31 3.42 -3.71
C ILE A 21 4.09 4.69 -4.06
N GLY A 22 4.64 5.39 -3.07
CA GLY A 22 5.40 6.62 -3.29
C GLY A 22 6.63 6.40 -4.17
N GLU A 23 7.42 5.36 -3.87
CA GLU A 23 8.60 4.99 -4.66
C GLU A 23 8.23 4.65 -6.11
N THR A 24 7.18 3.84 -6.30
CA THR A 24 6.71 3.44 -7.63
C THR A 24 6.25 4.65 -8.44
N CYS A 25 5.45 5.53 -7.83
CA CYS A 25 5.01 6.77 -8.47
C CYS A 25 6.18 7.66 -8.89
N MET A 26 7.21 7.80 -8.02
CA MET A 26 8.37 8.63 -8.34
C MET A 26 9.18 8.06 -9.51
N LYS A 27 9.39 6.74 -9.54
CA LYS A 27 10.06 6.06 -10.66
C LYS A 27 9.30 6.28 -11.96
N MET A 28 7.97 6.10 -11.95
CA MET A 28 7.12 6.32 -13.13
C MET A 28 7.16 7.78 -13.61
N LEU A 29 7.15 8.75 -12.69
CA LEU A 29 7.28 10.15 -13.02
C LEU A 29 8.62 10.46 -13.70
N LEU A 30 9.72 10.01 -13.10
CA LEU A 30 11.05 10.19 -13.67
C LEU A 30 11.16 9.56 -15.06
N GLU A 31 10.63 8.35 -15.23
CA GLU A 31 10.60 7.68 -16.53
C GLU A 31 9.86 8.52 -17.59
N ARG A 32 8.73 9.12 -17.20
CA ARG A 32 7.91 9.98 -18.06
C ARG A 32 8.54 11.33 -18.39
N LEU A 33 9.35 11.88 -17.48
CA LEU A 33 10.14 13.09 -17.73
C LEU A 33 11.26 12.82 -18.76
N HIS A 34 11.92 11.66 -18.67
CA HIS A 34 12.95 11.26 -19.62
C HIS A 34 12.37 10.82 -20.98
N HIS A 35 11.14 10.28 -20.99
CA HIS A 35 10.48 9.80 -22.21
C HIS A 35 9.08 10.41 -22.39
N PRO A 36 8.97 11.67 -22.87
CA PRO A 36 7.71 12.40 -22.84
C PRO A 36 6.59 11.87 -23.75
N ARG A 37 6.90 10.95 -24.68
CA ARG A 37 5.92 10.34 -25.60
C ARG A 37 5.55 8.91 -25.22
N MET A 38 6.04 8.43 -24.08
CA MET A 38 5.69 7.12 -23.56
C MET A 38 4.18 7.03 -23.28
N THR A 39 3.59 5.88 -23.59
CA THR A 39 2.21 5.58 -23.23
C THR A 39 2.06 5.51 -21.72
N PHE A 40 0.86 5.85 -21.23
CA PHE A 40 0.54 5.70 -19.82
C PHE A 40 0.66 4.23 -19.40
N SER A 41 1.37 3.98 -18.30
CA SER A 41 1.53 2.66 -17.72
C SER A 41 0.81 2.59 -16.39
N GLN A 42 -0.10 1.62 -16.23
CA GLN A 42 -0.74 1.35 -14.95
C GLN A 42 0.10 0.34 -14.15
N ARG A 43 0.16 0.53 -12.83
CA ARG A 43 0.74 -0.43 -11.88
C ARG A 43 -0.30 -0.76 -10.81
N ILE A 44 -0.36 -2.04 -10.45
CA ILE A 44 -1.22 -2.53 -9.37
C ILE A 44 -0.27 -3.08 -8.30
N LEU A 45 -0.35 -2.55 -7.09
CA LEU A 45 0.44 -3.01 -5.95
C LEU A 45 -0.45 -3.83 -5.02
N PRO A 46 0.01 -5.02 -4.57
CA PRO A 46 -0.78 -5.87 -3.69
C PRO A 46 -0.95 -5.22 -2.31
N THR A 47 -2.02 -5.62 -1.63
CA THR A 47 -2.25 -5.29 -0.22
C THR A 47 -2.24 -6.56 0.61
N GLU A 48 -2.00 -6.41 1.91
CA GLU A 48 -1.94 -7.53 2.85
C GLU A 48 -3.08 -7.44 3.85
N PHE A 49 -3.81 -8.54 4.06
CA PHE A 49 -4.75 -8.60 5.18
C PHE A 49 -4.01 -8.93 6.47
N VAL A 50 -4.00 -7.99 7.41
CA VAL A 50 -3.34 -8.12 8.71
C VAL A 50 -4.38 -8.47 9.76
N ILE A 51 -4.37 -9.75 10.17
CA ILE A 51 -5.26 -10.29 11.19
C ILE A 51 -4.73 -9.94 12.59
N ARG A 52 -5.64 -9.48 13.44
CA ARG A 52 -5.46 -9.21 14.87
C ARG A 52 -6.71 -9.68 15.63
N GLY A 53 -7.07 -9.04 16.73
CA GLY A 53 -8.10 -9.51 17.66
C GLY A 53 -9.55 -9.16 17.31
N THR A 54 -9.80 -8.31 16.31
CA THR A 54 -11.18 -7.94 15.92
C THR A 54 -11.83 -8.88 14.90
N VAL A 55 -11.15 -9.94 14.48
CA VAL A 55 -11.67 -10.89 13.48
C VAL A 55 -11.76 -12.27 14.09
N ARG A 56 -12.85 -13.00 13.79
CA ARG A 56 -13.03 -14.38 14.23
C ARG A 56 -12.04 -15.29 13.49
N HIS A 57 -11.24 -16.04 14.23
CA HIS A 57 -10.47 -17.15 13.68
C HIS A 57 -11.47 -18.24 13.26
N LEU A 58 -11.52 -18.55 11.96
CA LEU A 58 -12.30 -19.66 11.39
C LEU A 58 -11.51 -20.96 11.48
#